data_AF-A0A9P9R0S5-F1
#
_entry.id   AF-A0A9P9R0S5-F1
#
_cell.length_a   1.000
_cell.length_b   1.000
_cell.length_c   1.000
_cell.angle_alpha   90.00
_cell.angle_beta   90.00
_cell.angle_gamma   90.00
#
_symmetry.space_group_name_H-M   'P 1'
#
loop_
_entity.id
_entity.type
_entity.pdbx_description
1 polymer ?
#
loop_
_entity_poly.entity_id
_entity_poly.type
_entity_poly.pdbx_seq_one_letter_code
_entity_poly.pdbx_strand_id
1 'polypeptide(L)'
;MPRTVGQQMARGVGIFQALVALPAMVILGEWALEALFYTNMPIYDFITATFNSLFAAAIIFIVFVQLNTSTSTTVTFYFEVAKSSLATALWLWLLLDAIFEPGHWNSPYPRPPKGPRIARAAISVVVLLILFYPILIYSKIEEKRSRNSGADPEANQAQEQAGERGEREPLLG
;
A
#
# COMPACT_ATOMS: atom_id res chain seq x y z
N MET A 1 -18.20 -13.32 15.74
CA MET A 1 -17.50 -14.28 14.85
C MET A 1 -16.01 -14.05 14.99
N PRO A 2 -15.21 -15.09 15.26
CA PRO A 2 -13.75 -15.00 15.29
C PRO A 2 -13.22 -14.64 13.89
N ARG A 3 -12.14 -13.85 13.85
CA ARG A 3 -11.55 -13.35 12.60
C ARG A 3 -10.63 -14.40 12.00
N THR A 4 -10.59 -14.50 10.67
CA THR A 4 -9.67 -15.42 9.99
C THR A 4 -8.21 -14.96 10.15
N VAL A 5 -7.27 -15.89 10.13
CA VAL A 5 -5.82 -15.62 10.21
C VAL A 5 -5.39 -14.60 9.13
N GLY A 6 -5.98 -14.71 7.94
CA GLY A 6 -5.74 -13.79 6.83
C GLY A 6 -6.14 -12.34 7.12
N GLN A 7 -7.26 -12.12 7.80
CA GLN A 7 -7.69 -10.78 8.21
C GLN A 7 -6.77 -10.19 9.28
N GLN A 8 -6.22 -11.02 10.18
CA GLN A 8 -5.26 -10.56 11.19
C GLN A 8 -3.91 -10.18 10.55
N MET A 9 -3.42 -10.99 9.60
CA MET A 9 -2.22 -10.67 8.82
C MET A 9 -2.39 -9.39 8.01
N ALA A 10 -3.51 -9.22 7.30
CA ALA A 10 -3.78 -8.02 6.50
C ALA A 10 -3.81 -6.75 7.36
N ARG A 11 -4.34 -6.82 8.59
CA ARG A 11 -4.28 -5.71 9.56
C ARG A 11 -2.86 -5.43 10.04
N GLY A 12 -2.11 -6.47 10.41
CA GLY A 12 -0.72 -6.33 10.86
C GLY A 12 0.14 -5.66 9.80
N VAL A 13 0.10 -6.16 8.57
CA VAL A 13 0.84 -5.56 7.44
C VAL A 13 0.28 -4.20 7.05
N GLY A 14 -1.03 -3.99 7.15
CA GLY A 14 -1.67 -2.69 6.95
C GLY A 14 -1.08 -1.59 7.82
N ILE A 15 -0.75 -1.88 9.09
CA ILE A 15 -0.09 -0.92 9.97
C ILE A 15 1.29 -0.52 9.41
N PHE A 16 2.10 -1.47 8.93
CA PHE A 16 3.38 -1.16 8.30
C PHE A 16 3.21 -0.35 7.01
N GLN A 17 2.20 -0.66 6.19
CA GLN A 17 1.87 0.13 5.00
C GLN A 17 1.53 1.59 5.38
N ALA A 18 0.75 1.80 6.43
CA ALA A 18 0.42 3.13 6.94
C ALA A 18 1.64 3.84 7.54
N LEU A 19 2.50 3.14 8.28
CA LEU A 19 3.74 3.69 8.84
C LEU A 19 4.70 4.19 7.74
N VAL A 20 4.75 3.51 6.60
CA VAL A 20 5.54 3.95 5.44
C VAL A 20 4.88 5.11 4.70
N ALA A 21 3.54 5.09 4.58
CA ALA A 21 2.81 6.15 3.91
C ALA A 21 2.75 7.46 4.71
N LEU A 22 2.77 7.41 6.04
CA LEU A 22 2.57 8.59 6.89
C LEU A 22 3.65 9.67 6.73
N PRO A 23 4.96 9.38 6.74
CA PRO A 23 5.99 10.38 6.45
C PRO A 23 5.82 10.99 5.07
N ALA A 24 5.48 10.19 4.05
CA ALA A 24 5.25 10.68 2.70
C ALA A 24 4.05 11.63 2.63
N MET A 25 2.95 11.29 3.31
CA MET A 25 1.76 12.14 3.38
C MET A 25 2.08 13.50 4.02
N VAL A 26 2.75 13.50 5.17
CA VAL A 26 3.04 14.72 5.95
C VAL A 26 4.01 15.62 5.21
N ILE A 27 5.18 15.10 4.80
CA ILE A 27 6.24 15.90 4.17
C ILE A 27 5.76 16.46 2.83
N LEU A 28 5.12 15.65 2.00
CA LEU A 28 4.63 16.12 0.70
C LEU A 28 3.39 17.00 0.84
N GLY A 29 2.60 16.82 1.90
CA GLY A 29 1.48 17.72 2.21
C GLY A 29 1.98 19.12 2.59
N GLU A 30 3.03 19.20 3.41
CA GLU A 30 3.69 20.46 3.73
C GLU A 30 4.25 21.15 2.48
N TRP A 31 4.96 20.42 1.64
CA TRP A 31 5.51 20.95 0.38
C TRP A 31 4.42 21.43 -0.58
N ALA A 32 3.27 20.76 -0.61
CA ALA A 32 2.12 21.21 -1.39
C ALA A 32 1.56 22.54 -0.87
N LEU A 33 1.48 22.72 0.45
CA LEU A 33 1.06 23.99 1.04
C LEU A 33 2.08 25.10 0.75
N GLU A 34 3.38 24.83 0.91
CA GLU A 34 4.41 25.79 0.55
C GLU A 34 4.30 26.22 -0.92
N ALA A 35 4.20 25.26 -1.84
CA ALA A 35 4.07 25.55 -3.27
C ALA A 35 2.79 26.33 -3.62
N LEU A 36 1.72 26.21 -2.81
CA LEU A 36 0.50 26.98 -2.96
C LEU A 36 0.67 28.45 -2.54
N PHE A 37 1.42 28.70 -1.46
CA PHE A 37 1.57 30.03 -0.86
C PHE A 37 2.77 30.82 -1.42
N TYR A 38 3.80 30.15 -1.95
CA TYR A 38 4.98 30.80 -2.50
C TYR A 38 4.94 30.86 -4.04
N THR A 39 4.79 32.07 -4.59
CA THR A 39 4.69 32.35 -6.03
C THR A 39 5.92 31.93 -6.86
N ASN A 40 7.05 31.71 -6.19
CA ASN A 40 8.32 31.33 -6.84
C ASN A 40 8.47 29.81 -7.05
N MET A 41 7.51 28.99 -6.61
CA MET A 41 7.56 27.55 -6.86
C MET A 41 6.88 27.16 -8.18
N PRO A 42 7.48 26.28 -8.98
CA PRO A 42 6.85 25.71 -10.16
C PRO A 42 5.52 25.03 -9.80
N ILE A 43 4.49 25.23 -10.62
CA ILE A 43 3.21 24.53 -10.48
C ILE A 43 3.35 23.01 -10.51
N TYR A 44 4.41 22.50 -11.16
CA TYR A 44 4.76 21.09 -11.16
C TYR A 44 5.00 20.56 -9.73
N ASP A 45 5.69 21.32 -8.88
CA ASP A 45 6.02 20.91 -7.51
C ASP A 45 4.76 20.86 -6.66
N PHE A 46 3.85 21.83 -6.83
CA PHE A 46 2.52 21.83 -6.21
C PHE A 46 1.72 20.57 -6.58
N ILE A 47 1.59 20.29 -7.88
CA ILE A 47 0.83 19.14 -8.38
C ILE A 47 1.44 17.83 -7.85
N THR A 48 2.76 17.67 -7.99
CA THR A 48 3.47 16.47 -7.57
C THR A 48 3.33 16.21 -6.08
N ALA A 49 3.56 17.23 -5.25
CA ALA A 49 3.46 17.13 -3.80
C ALA A 49 2.01 16.82 -3.37
N THR A 50 1.02 17.47 -3.98
CA THR A 50 -0.40 17.27 -3.67
C THR A 50 -0.85 15.85 -3.98
N PHE A 51 -0.64 15.35 -5.20
CA PHE A 51 -1.10 14.01 -5.59
C PHE A 51 -0.38 12.91 -4.81
N ASN A 52 0.93 13.04 -4.59
CA ASN A 52 1.66 12.06 -3.81
C ASN A 52 1.22 12.04 -2.34
N SER A 53 0.96 13.21 -1.75
CA SER A 53 0.38 13.30 -0.39
C SER A 53 -1.02 12.68 -0.33
N LEU A 54 -1.88 12.96 -1.32
CA LEU A 54 -3.23 12.39 -1.39
C LEU A 54 -3.23 10.87 -1.55
N PHE A 55 -2.35 10.30 -2.38
CA PHE A 55 -2.23 8.84 -2.51
C PHE A 55 -1.75 8.20 -1.21
N ALA A 56 -0.79 8.81 -0.53
CA ALA A 56 -0.34 8.36 0.78
C ALA A 56 -1.47 8.46 1.84
N ALA A 57 -2.21 9.56 1.86
CA ALA A 57 -3.37 9.74 2.73
C ALA A 57 -4.46 8.70 2.46
N ALA A 58 -4.74 8.39 1.19
CA ALA A 58 -5.71 7.39 0.80
C ALA A 58 -5.32 5.98 1.28
N ILE A 59 -4.02 5.61 1.21
CA ILE A 59 -3.52 4.34 1.76
C ILE A 59 -3.78 4.29 3.28
N ILE A 60 -3.45 5.36 4.01
CA ILE A 60 -3.68 5.44 5.47
C ILE A 60 -5.17 5.35 5.79
N PHE A 61 -6.02 6.03 5.04
CA PHE A 61 -7.46 5.98 5.21
C PHE A 61 -8.00 4.56 5.02
N ILE A 62 -7.57 3.85 3.97
CA ILE A 62 -7.98 2.46 3.74
C ILE A 62 -7.54 1.57 4.91
N VAL A 63 -6.30 1.71 5.39
CA VAL A 63 -5.80 0.95 6.54
C VAL A 63 -6.63 1.26 7.79
N PHE A 64 -6.93 2.53 8.05
CA PHE A 64 -7.76 2.95 9.17
C PHE A 64 -9.15 2.30 9.12
N VAL A 65 -9.79 2.27 7.95
CA VAL A 65 -11.09 1.57 7.76
C VAL A 65 -10.95 0.08 8.04
N GLN A 66 -9.92 -0.59 7.52
CA GLN A 66 -9.68 -2.02 7.75
C GLN A 66 -9.39 -2.36 9.23
N LEU A 67 -8.78 -1.43 9.99
CA LEU A 67 -8.52 -1.58 11.42
C LEU A 67 -9.77 -1.42 12.29
N ASN A 68 -10.69 -0.54 11.88
CA ASN A 68 -11.89 -0.23 12.67
C ASN A 68 -13.11 -1.06 12.28
N THR A 69 -13.10 -1.68 11.10
CA THR A 69 -14.25 -2.44 10.60
C THR A 69 -13.91 -3.90 10.36
N SER A 70 -14.87 -4.80 10.61
CA SER A 70 -14.80 -6.19 10.19
C SER A 70 -15.36 -6.28 8.77
N THR A 71 -14.49 -6.40 7.78
CA THR A 71 -14.86 -6.43 6.36
C THR A 71 -14.99 -7.86 5.86
N SER A 72 -15.91 -8.08 4.90
CA SER A 72 -15.98 -9.34 4.15
C SER A 72 -14.68 -9.57 3.36
N THR A 73 -14.40 -10.82 2.98
CA THR A 73 -13.20 -11.20 2.22
C THR A 73 -13.13 -10.49 0.86
N THR A 74 -14.26 -10.37 0.15
CA THR A 74 -14.35 -9.60 -1.11
C THR A 74 -14.05 -8.11 -0.92
N VAL A 75 -14.60 -7.48 0.12
CA VAL A 75 -14.33 -6.05 0.41
C VAL A 75 -12.86 -5.84 0.78
N THR A 76 -12.30 -6.78 1.56
CA THR A 76 -10.88 -6.76 1.92
C THR A 76 -9.99 -6.85 0.69
N PHE A 77 -10.32 -7.73 -0.26
CA PHE A 77 -9.62 -7.84 -1.54
C PHE A 77 -9.65 -6.51 -2.32
N TYR A 78 -10.81 -5.86 -2.46
CA TYR A 78 -10.89 -4.56 -3.13
C TYR A 78 -10.06 -3.48 -2.44
N PHE A 79 -9.99 -3.46 -1.11
CA PHE A 79 -9.11 -2.56 -0.39
C PHE A 79 -7.63 -2.85 -0.63
N GLU A 80 -7.22 -4.11 -0.70
CA GLU A 80 -5.83 -4.47 -1.05
C GLU A 80 -5.48 -4.09 -2.50
N VAL A 81 -6.42 -4.26 -3.43
CA VAL A 81 -6.28 -3.79 -4.83
C VAL A 81 -6.07 -2.28 -4.85
N ALA A 82 -6.92 -1.52 -4.16
CA ALA A 82 -6.85 -0.07 -4.12
C ALA A 82 -5.53 0.44 -3.50
N LYS A 83 -5.08 -0.12 -2.37
CA LYS A 83 -3.79 0.24 -1.78
C LYS A 83 -2.63 -0.06 -2.72
N SER A 84 -2.65 -1.23 -3.35
CA SER A 84 -1.58 -1.66 -4.26
C SER A 84 -1.54 -0.81 -5.53
N SER A 85 -2.69 -0.42 -6.08
CA SER A 85 -2.75 0.46 -7.25
C SER A 85 -2.26 1.87 -6.92
N LEU A 86 -2.66 2.44 -5.77
CA LEU A 86 -2.16 3.73 -5.28
C LEU A 86 -0.64 3.71 -5.07
N ALA A 87 -0.11 2.68 -4.41
CA ALA A 87 1.33 2.52 -4.22
C ALA A 87 2.07 2.35 -5.56
N THR A 88 1.49 1.63 -6.52
CA THR A 88 2.07 1.45 -7.85
C THR A 88 2.05 2.77 -8.64
N ALA A 89 0.99 3.58 -8.52
CA ALA A 89 0.91 4.90 -9.13
C ALA A 89 1.97 5.86 -8.56
N LEU A 90 2.18 5.85 -7.23
CA LEU A 90 3.26 6.59 -6.57
C LEU A 90 4.64 6.19 -7.11
N TRP A 91 4.90 4.88 -7.19
CA TRP A 91 6.15 4.38 -7.73
C TRP A 91 6.36 4.75 -9.19
N LEU A 92 5.33 4.61 -10.02
CA LEU A 92 5.39 4.97 -11.44
C LEU A 92 5.66 6.47 -11.60
N TRP A 93 5.05 7.30 -10.76
CA TRP A 93 5.34 8.73 -10.73
C TRP A 93 6.81 9.02 -10.39
N LEU A 94 7.35 8.39 -9.34
CA LEU A 94 8.77 8.54 -8.96
C LEU A 94 9.72 8.06 -10.07
N LEU A 95 9.36 6.97 -10.76
CA LEU A 95 10.12 6.47 -11.89
C LEU A 95 10.12 7.47 -13.05
N LEU A 96 8.95 8.01 -13.40
CA LEU A 96 8.82 9.01 -14.45
C LEU A 96 9.56 10.31 -14.09
N ASP A 97 9.50 10.75 -12.83
CA ASP A 97 10.26 11.93 -12.37
C ASP A 97 11.78 11.71 -12.47
N ALA A 98 12.25 10.49 -12.17
CA ALA A 98 13.66 10.12 -12.31
C ALA A 98 14.13 10.05 -13.78
N ILE A 99 13.23 9.68 -14.72
CA ILE A 99 13.54 9.56 -16.15
C ILE A 99 13.47 10.92 -16.84
N PHE A 100 12.37 11.66 -16.65
CA PHE A 100 12.00 12.81 -17.48
C PHE A 100 12.47 14.16 -16.94
N GLU A 101 12.91 14.26 -15.68
CA GLU A 101 13.42 15.49 -15.04
C GLU A 101 12.69 16.78 -15.48
N PRO A 102 11.63 17.17 -14.76
CA PRO A 102 10.82 18.33 -15.10
C PRO A 102 11.66 19.62 -15.23
N GLY A 103 11.84 20.08 -16.47
CA GLY A 103 12.07 21.47 -16.85
C GLY A 103 13.14 22.24 -16.07
N HIS A 104 14.42 21.93 -16.27
CA HIS A 104 15.53 22.82 -15.86
C HIS A 104 16.36 23.31 -17.05
N TRP A 105 15.78 23.25 -18.26
CA TRP A 105 16.50 23.55 -19.50
C TRP A 105 17.08 24.97 -19.56
N ASN A 106 16.56 25.89 -18.71
CA ASN A 106 16.95 27.30 -18.67
C ASN A 106 17.30 27.81 -17.25
N SER A 107 17.64 26.92 -16.30
CA SER A 107 18.03 27.34 -14.95
C SER A 107 19.51 27.76 -14.91
N PRO A 108 19.85 28.92 -14.34
CA PRO A 108 21.24 29.32 -14.11
C PRO A 108 21.92 28.49 -13.00
N TYR A 109 21.17 27.63 -12.30
CA TYR A 109 21.69 26.81 -11.21
C TYR A 109 22.19 25.44 -11.69
N PRO A 110 23.24 24.89 -11.06
CA PRO A 110 23.73 23.55 -11.37
C PRO A 110 22.60 22.52 -11.22
N ARG A 111 22.51 21.60 -12.18
CA ARG A 111 21.52 20.52 -12.13
C ARG A 111 21.69 19.72 -10.83
N PRO A 112 20.61 19.51 -10.06
CA PRO A 112 20.69 18.66 -8.89
C PRO A 112 21.10 17.23 -9.30
N PRO A 113 21.84 16.50 -8.45
CA PRO A 113 22.27 15.15 -8.75
C PRO A 113 21.06 14.22 -8.96
N LYS A 114 21.13 13.35 -9.98
CA LYS A 114 20.07 12.38 -10.32
C LYS A 114 19.93 11.23 -9.32
N GLY A 115 21.03 10.93 -8.61
CA GLY A 115 21.15 9.76 -7.72
C GLY A 115 20.02 9.63 -6.68
N PRO A 116 19.68 10.69 -5.92
CA PRO A 116 18.60 10.64 -4.94
C PRO A 116 17.22 10.31 -5.52
N ARG A 117 16.90 10.76 -6.74
CA ARG A 117 15.60 10.48 -7.39
C ARG A 117 15.50 9.01 -7.80
N ILE A 118 16.56 8.49 -8.42
CA ILE A 118 16.67 7.07 -8.80
C ILE A 118 16.61 6.18 -7.55
N ALA A 119 17.33 6.56 -6.49
CA ALA A 119 17.32 5.81 -5.23
C ALA A 119 15.92 5.74 -4.61
N ARG A 120 15.16 6.85 -4.62
CA ARG A 120 13.77 6.86 -4.12
C ARG A 120 12.86 5.92 -4.93
N ALA A 121 12.93 5.97 -6.26
CA ALA A 121 12.17 5.06 -7.13
C ALA A 121 12.55 3.58 -6.90
N ALA A 122 13.85 3.30 -6.75
CA ALA A 122 14.35 1.96 -6.47
C ALA A 122 13.91 1.45 -5.08
N ILE A 123 14.03 2.26 -4.03
CA ILE A 123 13.56 1.87 -2.68
C ILE A 123 12.04 1.65 -2.69
N SER A 124 11.28 2.50 -3.40
CA SER A 124 9.83 2.37 -3.51
C SER A 124 9.38 1.06 -4.18
N VAL A 125 10.14 0.53 -5.16
CA VAL A 125 9.82 -0.78 -5.75
C VAL A 125 9.99 -1.91 -4.74
N VAL A 126 11.02 -1.83 -3.89
CA VAL A 126 11.26 -2.84 -2.84
C VAL A 126 10.11 -2.85 -1.83
N VAL A 127 9.67 -1.66 -1.41
CA VAL A 127 8.50 -1.50 -0.52
C VAL A 127 7.24 -2.10 -1.14
N LEU A 128 6.98 -1.85 -2.42
CA LEU A 128 5.85 -2.43 -3.16
C LEU A 128 5.86 -3.96 -3.14
N LEU A 129 7.01 -4.55 -3.48
CA LEU A 129 7.17 -6.00 -3.59
C LEU A 129 7.09 -6.72 -2.24
N ILE A 130 7.48 -6.07 -1.14
CA ILE A 130 7.49 -6.70 0.19
C ILE A 130 6.18 -6.45 0.95
N LEU A 131 5.61 -5.23 0.89
CA LEU A 131 4.48 -4.85 1.74
C LEU A 131 3.12 -4.88 1.03
N PHE A 132 3.05 -4.59 -0.28
CA PHE A 132 1.78 -4.41 -0.98
C PHE A 132 1.38 -5.65 -1.77
N TYR A 133 2.24 -6.13 -2.66
CA TYR A 133 1.90 -7.25 -3.55
C TYR A 133 1.69 -8.60 -2.85
N PRO A 134 2.46 -8.98 -1.81
CA PRO A 134 2.22 -10.24 -1.12
C PRO A 134 0.82 -10.31 -0.49
N ILE A 135 0.36 -9.20 0.10
CA ILE A 135 -0.96 -9.11 0.73
C ILE A 135 -2.10 -9.07 -0.30
N LEU A 136 -1.87 -8.41 -1.43
CA LEU A 136 -2.79 -8.47 -2.55
C LEU A 136 -2.96 -9.90 -3.10
N ILE A 137 -1.85 -10.61 -3.31
CA ILE A 137 -1.87 -11.99 -3.80
C ILE A 137 -2.59 -12.89 -2.80
N TYR A 138 -2.27 -12.74 -1.51
CA TYR A 138 -2.92 -13.51 -0.45
C TYR A 138 -4.43 -13.25 -0.41
N SER A 139 -4.87 -11.99 -0.43
CA SER A 139 -6.30 -11.65 -0.38
C SER A 139 -7.07 -12.17 -1.61
N LYS A 140 -6.43 -12.20 -2.78
CA LYS A 140 -6.99 -12.83 -3.99
C LYS A 140 -7.20 -14.35 -3.82
N ILE A 141 -6.23 -15.04 -3.23
CA ILE A 141 -6.32 -16.48 -2.97
C ILE A 141 -7.45 -16.75 -1.97
N GLU A 142 -7.54 -15.95 -0.92
CA GLU A 142 -8.55 -16.08 0.13
C GLU A 142 -9.97 -15.80 -0.38
N GLU A 143 -10.15 -14.79 -1.23
CA GLU A 143 -11.43 -14.52 -1.88
C GLU A 143 -11.85 -15.70 -2.77
N LYS A 144 -10.91 -16.22 -3.59
CA LYS A 144 -11.17 -17.38 -4.45
C LYS A 144 -11.55 -18.62 -3.62
N ARG A 145 -10.87 -18.85 -2.49
CA ARG A 145 -11.19 -19.94 -1.56
C ARG A 145 -12.57 -19.77 -0.95
N SER A 146 -12.87 -18.58 -0.43
CA SER A 146 -14.19 -18.23 0.15
C SER A 146 -15.33 -18.48 -0.85
N ARG A 147 -15.11 -18.12 -2.12
CA ARG A 147 -16.10 -18.31 -3.18
C ARG A 147 -16.31 -19.78 -3.55
N ASN A 148 -15.25 -20.59 -3.53
CA ASN A 148 -15.34 -22.03 -3.80
C ASN A 148 -15.92 -22.80 -2.60
N SER A 149 -15.55 -22.44 -1.38
CA SER A 149 -16.10 -23.00 -0.13
C SER A 149 -17.58 -22.69 0.07
N GLY A 150 -18.08 -21.58 -0.48
CA GLY A 150 -19.52 -21.29 -0.52
C GLY A 150 -20.30 -22.20 -1.48
N ALA A 151 -19.62 -22.94 -2.35
CA ALA A 151 -20.22 -23.91 -3.27
C ALA A 151 -20.19 -25.36 -2.76
N ASP A 152 -19.30 -25.70 -1.82
CA ASP A 152 -19.16 -27.04 -1.23
C ASP A 152 -19.16 -27.00 0.31
N PRO A 153 -20.30 -27.24 0.98
CA PRO A 153 -20.39 -27.20 2.45
C PRO A 153 -19.57 -28.29 3.16
N GLU A 154 -19.24 -29.40 2.48
CA GLU A 154 -18.44 -30.49 3.05
C GLU A 154 -16.93 -30.16 3.17
N ALA A 155 -16.41 -29.31 2.27
CA ALA A 155 -15.01 -28.90 2.30
C ALA A 155 -14.69 -27.98 3.48
N ASN A 156 -15.66 -27.20 3.95
CA ASN A 156 -15.50 -26.31 5.11
C ASN A 156 -15.36 -27.08 6.43
N GLN A 157 -16.10 -28.17 6.61
CA GLN A 157 -15.99 -28.99 7.82
C GLN A 157 -14.62 -29.68 7.92
N ALA A 158 -14.09 -30.19 6.81
CA ALA A 158 -12.77 -30.81 6.78
C ALA A 158 -11.64 -29.81 7.08
N GLN A 159 -11.81 -28.54 6.69
CA GLN A 159 -10.80 -27.51 6.85
C GLN A 159 -10.83 -26.84 8.22
N GLU A 160 -12.01 -26.66 8.82
CA GLU A 160 -12.16 -26.25 10.22
C GLU A 160 -11.65 -27.35 11.16
N GLN A 161 -11.94 -28.63 10.88
CA GLN A 161 -11.40 -29.74 11.65
C GLN A 161 -9.87 -29.87 11.52
N ALA A 162 -9.30 -29.60 10.34
CA ALA A 162 -7.84 -29.59 10.17
C ALA A 162 -7.16 -28.42 10.89
N GLY A 163 -7.80 -27.24 10.93
CA GLY A 163 -7.34 -26.08 11.69
C GLY A 163 -7.39 -26.31 13.21
N GLU A 164 -8.48 -26.87 13.72
CA GLU A 164 -8.63 -27.18 15.15
C GLU A 164 -7.71 -28.32 15.62
N ARG A 165 -7.36 -29.26 14.74
CA ARG A 165 -6.45 -30.37 15.06
C ARG A 165 -4.98 -29.92 15.09
N GLY A 166 -4.60 -28.98 14.23
CA GLY A 166 -3.25 -28.40 14.22
C GLY A 166 -2.91 -27.52 15.43
N GLU A 167 -3.93 -26.94 16.09
CA GLU A 167 -3.74 -26.13 17.31
C GLU A 167 -3.70 -26.97 18.61
N ARG A 168 -4.02 -28.28 18.55
CA ARG A 168 -4.18 -29.14 19.73
C ARG A 168 -3.13 -30.23 19.90
N GLU A 169 -2.16 -30.36 18.99
CA GLU A 169 -1.06 -31.32 19.17
C GLU A 169 0.16 -30.63 19.79
N PRO A 170 0.48 -30.87 21.07
CA PRO A 170 1.75 -30.44 21.64
C PRO A 170 2.87 -31.21 20.94
N LEU A 171 3.80 -30.48 20.30
CA LEU A 171 5.04 -31.00 19.72
C LEU A 171 6.04 -31.40 20.82
N LEU A 172 5.70 -32.35 21.68
CA LEU A 172 6.63 -33.04 22.59
C LEU A 172 6.11 -34.44 22.88
N GLY A 173 6.67 -35.42 22.17
CA GLY A 173 6.86 -36.79 22.65
C GLY A 173 8.32 -36.95 23.06
#